data_AF-A0A2E3NS53-F1
#
_entry.id   AF-A0A2E3NS53-F1
#
_cell.length_a   1.000
_cell.length_b   1.000
_cell.length_c   1.000
_cell.angle_alpha   90.00
_cell.angle_beta   90.00
_cell.angle_gamma   90.00
#
_symmetry.space_group_name_H-M   'P 1'
#
loop_
_entity.id
_entity.type
_entity.pdbx_description
1 polymer ?
#
loop_
_entity_poly.entity_id
_entity_poly.type
_entity_poly.pdbx_seq_one_letter_code
_entity_poly.pdbx_strand_id
1 'polypeptide(L)' 'MLDGPLLLTVEGLAELLHRTPTGIRQVLKRNTDFSAQLRGARVKLGRRVYFRRDLLGEIITSATGR' A
#
# COMPACT_ATOMS: atom_id res chain seq x y z
N MET A 1 -10.71 9.93 8.25
CA MET A 1 -9.25 9.81 8.07
C MET A 1 -8.82 8.46 8.62
N LEU A 2 -7.92 7.73 7.95
CA LEU A 2 -7.28 6.57 8.57
C LEU A 2 -6.40 7.08 9.71
N ASP A 3 -6.65 6.71 10.96
CA ASP A 3 -5.80 7.08 12.10
C ASP A 3 -4.44 6.35 12.04
N GLY A 4 -3.38 6.91 12.66
CA GLY A 4 -2.04 6.28 12.70
C GLY A 4 -0.91 7.02 11.96
N PRO A 5 0.20 6.33 11.61
CA PRO A 5 1.38 6.94 10.99
C PRO A 5 1.16 7.36 9.53
N LEU A 6 1.83 8.42 9.08
CA LEU A 6 1.73 8.92 7.69
C LEU A 6 2.27 7.93 6.64
N LEU A 7 3.20 7.08 7.06
CA LEU A 7 3.88 6.10 6.20
C LEU A 7 3.73 4.71 6.81
N LEU A 8 3.30 3.75 5.99
CA LEU A 8 3.22 2.34 6.37
C LEU A 8 4.44 1.59 5.81
N THR A 9 4.98 0.63 6.56
CA THR A 9 5.94 -0.33 6.01
C THR A 9 5.21 -1.39 5.17
N VAL A 10 5.95 -2.29 4.53
CA VAL A 10 5.34 -3.45 3.83
C VAL A 10 4.53 -4.31 4.81
N GLU A 11 4.98 -4.44 6.05
CA GLU A 11 4.31 -5.20 7.11
C GLU A 11 2.99 -4.51 7.51
N GLY A 12 3.01 -3.20 7.76
CA GLY A 12 1.78 -2.46 8.09
C GLY A 12 0.77 -2.46 6.94
N LEU A 13 1.24 -2.37 5.69
CA LEU A 13 0.36 -2.52 4.52
C LEU A 13 -0.24 -3.93 4.42
N ALA A 14 0.55 -4.95 4.75
CA ALA A 14 0.10 -6.34 4.73
C ALA A 14 -0.99 -6.57 5.79
N GLU A 15 -0.80 -6.05 6.99
CA GLU A 15 -1.81 -6.07 8.06
C GLU A 15 -3.09 -5.33 7.64
N LEU A 16 -2.97 -4.11 7.11
CA LEU A 16 -4.10 -3.31 6.63
C LEU A 16 -4.95 -4.06 5.58
N LEU A 17 -4.30 -4.77 4.67
CA LEU A 17 -4.98 -5.50 3.59
C LEU A 17 -5.33 -6.95 3.94
N HIS A 18 -5.10 -7.39 5.19
CA HIS A 18 -5.24 -8.78 5.63
C HIS A 18 -4.54 -9.77 4.66
N ARG A 19 -3.28 -9.46 4.35
CA ARG A 19 -2.38 -10.25 3.49
C ARG A 19 -1.07 -10.52 4.20
N THR A 20 -0.29 -11.45 3.66
CA THR A 20 1.10 -11.64 4.12
C THR A 20 2.03 -10.61 3.46
N PRO A 21 3.14 -10.21 4.12
CA PRO A 21 4.14 -9.31 3.49
C PRO A 21 4.69 -9.86 2.17
N THR A 22 4.82 -11.18 2.06
CA THR A 22 5.21 -11.85 0.81
C THR A 22 4.12 -11.72 -0.25
N GLY A 23 2.85 -11.88 0.12
CA GLY A 23 1.72 -11.62 -0.78
C GLY A 23 1.71 -10.19 -1.31
N ILE A 24 1.96 -9.19 -0.46
CA ILE A 24 2.09 -7.78 -0.89
C ILE A 24 3.24 -7.60 -1.90
N ARG A 25 4.41 -8.19 -1.62
CA ARG A 25 5.53 -8.16 -2.56
C ARG A 25 5.19 -8.79 -3.91
N GLN A 26 4.38 -9.85 -3.92
CA GLN A 26 3.91 -10.47 -5.17
C GLN A 26 2.92 -9.56 -5.91
N VAL A 27 1.96 -8.95 -5.20
CA VAL A 27 1.03 -7.96 -5.79
C VAL A 27 1.79 -6.83 -6.47
N LEU A 28 2.81 -6.26 -5.82
CA LEU A 28 3.64 -5.19 -6.38
C LEU A 28 4.42 -5.59 -7.64
N LYS A 29 4.61 -6.89 -7.89
CA LYS A 29 5.26 -7.41 -9.10
C LYS A 29 4.28 -7.71 -10.23
N ARG A 30 2.98 -7.84 -9.94
CA ARG A 30 1.98 -8.10 -10.99
C ARG A 30 1.77 -6.85 -11.85
N ASN A 31 1.20 -7.05 -13.04
CA ASN A 31 0.79 -5.99 -13.93
C ASN A 31 -0.72 -5.84 -13.89
N THR A 32 -1.23 -5.22 -12.83
CA THR A 32 -2.65 -4.89 -12.63
C THR A 32 -2.80 -3.43 -12.24
N ASP A 33 -3.98 -2.85 -12.45
CA ASP A 33 -4.25 -1.45 -12.08
C ASP A 33 -4.01 -1.20 -10.58
N PHE A 34 -4.48 -2.11 -9.74
CA PHE A 34 -4.24 -2.06 -8.29
C PHE A 34 -2.75 -2.09 -7.94
N SER A 35 -1.95 -2.92 -8.63
CA SER A 35 -0.50 -2.96 -8.41
C SER A 35 0.19 -1.66 -8.84
N ALA A 36 -0.29 -1.02 -9.92
CA ALA A 36 0.24 0.24 -10.40
C ALA A 36 -0.06 1.38 -9.42
N GLN A 37 -1.28 1.45 -8.91
CA GLN A 37 -1.70 2.38 -7.87
C GLN A 37 -0.87 2.20 -6.58
N LEU A 38 -0.72 0.96 -6.10
CA LEU A 38 0.12 0.65 -4.93
C LEU A 38 1.58 1.06 -5.10
N ARG A 39 2.15 0.87 -6.30
CA ARG A 39 3.50 1.35 -6.63
C ARG A 39 3.57 2.89 -6.62
N GLY A 40 2.51 3.57 -7.07
CA GLY A 40 2.39 5.03 -7.01
C GLY A 40 2.37 5.58 -5.58
N ALA A 41 1.80 4.84 -4.63
CA ALA A 41 1.82 5.21 -3.21
C ALA A 41 3.19 4.99 -2.51
N ARG A 42 4.17 4.40 -3.20
CA ARG A 42 5.44 3.95 -2.61
C ARG A 42 6.42 5.11 -2.39
N VAL A 43 7.01 5.16 -1.20
CA VAL A 43 8.05 6.14 -0.83
C VAL A 43 9.31 5.39 -0.42
N LYS A 44 10.43 5.72 -1.04
CA LYS A 44 11.73 5.14 -0.67
C LYS A 44 12.45 6.12 0.26
N LEU A 45 12.68 5.72 1.51
CA LEU A 45 13.49 6.48 2.48
C LEU A 45 14.73 5.66 2.82
N GLY A 46 15.87 6.08 2.25
CA GLY A 46 17.12 5.32 2.30
C GLY A 46 16.96 3.93 1.67
N ARG A 47 17.23 2.88 2.46
CA ARG A 47 17.12 1.47 2.04
C ARG A 47 15.73 0.87 2.26
N ARG A 48 14.82 1.59 2.92
CA ARG A 48 13.48 1.09 3.28
C ARG A 48 12.43 1.62 2.32
N VAL A 49 11.42 0.80 2.10
CA VAL A 49 10.25 1.11 1.29
C VAL A 49 9.06 1.29 2.23
N TYR A 50 8.37 2.40 2.04
CA TYR A 50 7.16 2.78 2.74
C TYR A 50 6.02 3.05 1.75
N PHE A 51 4.81 3.25 2.26
CA PHE A 51 3.62 3.59 1.50
C PHE A 51 2.90 4.76 2.16
N ARG A 52 2.49 5.76 1.39
CA ARG A 52 1.76 6.91 1.92
C ARG A 52 0.34 6.51 2.30
N ARG A 53 -0.05 6.80 3.53
CA ARG A 53 -1.37 6.46 4.05
C ARG A 53 -2.52 7.17 3.33
N ASP A 54 -2.33 8.45 2.99
CA ASP A 54 -3.35 9.24 2.29
C ASP A 54 -3.70 8.63 0.92
N LEU A 55 -2.69 8.32 0.12
CA LEU A 55 -2.87 7.65 -1.17
C LEU A 55 -3.43 6.24 -1.01
N LEU A 56 -3.01 5.47 0.00
CA LEU A 56 -3.60 4.16 0.29
C LEU A 56 -5.09 4.28 0.62
N GLY A 57 -5.50 5.31 1.36
CA GLY A 57 -6.90 5.61 1.62
C GLY A 57 -7.70 5.81 0.34
N GLU A 58 -7.22 6.67 -0.56
CA GLU A 58 -7.84 6.91 -1.87
C GLU A 58 -7.96 5.62 -2.71
N ILE A 59 -6.88 4.83 -2.76
CA ILE A 59 -6.84 3.57 -3.50
C ILE A 59 -7.91 2.60 -2.95
N ILE A 60 -7.97 2.41 -1.64
CA ILE A 60 -8.92 1.50 -1.00
C ILE A 60 -10.36 1.97 -1.20
N THR A 61 -10.62 3.26 -1.01
CA THR A 61 -11.93 3.88 -1.23
C THR A 61 -12.40 3.66 -2.68
N SER A 62 -11.53 3.96 -3.66
CA SER A 62 -11.85 3.75 -5.08
C SER A 62 -12.10 2.27 -5.43
N ALA A 63 -11.38 1.33 -4.82
CA ALA A 63 -11.54 -0.10 -5.07
C ALA A 63 -12.77 -0.71 -4.39
N THR A 64 -13.27 -0.09 -3.32
CA THR A 64 -14.46 -0.55 -2.58
C THR A 64 -15.74 0.18 -2.98
N GLY A 65 -15.66 1.13 -3.92
CA GLY A 65 -16.82 1.85 -4.46
C GLY A 65 -17.50 2.78 -3.44
N ARG A 66 -16.75 3.29 -2.47
CA ARG A 66 -17.22 4.28 -1.49
C ARG A 66 -16.61 5.64 -1.73
#